data_AF-A0A442DZ43-F1
#
_entry.id   AF-A0A442DZ43-F1
#
_cell.length_a   1.000
_cell.length_b   1.000
_cell.length_c   1.000
_cell.angle_alpha   90.00
_cell.angle_beta   90.00
_cell.angle_gamma   90.00
#
_symmetry.space_group_name_H-M   'P 1'
#
loop_
_entity.id
_entity.type
_entity.pdbx_description
1 polymer ?
#
loop_
_entity_poly.entity_id
_entity_poly.type
_entity_poly.pdbx_seq_one_letter_code
_entity_poly.pdbx_strand_id
1 'polypeptide(L)' 'ILYDQERMNEFQLYLTSDRPTEQGYRTILVAPHHKPYDAFLPAPGHGLGFNDLKIIECRELLTRLAGKPARIID' A
#
# COMPACT_ATOMS: atom_id res chain seq x y z
N ILE A 1 11.05 -7.70 0.95
CA ILE A 1 9.75 -7.30 0.37
C ILE A 1 9.96 -7.11 -1.12
N LEU A 2 9.08 -7.63 -1.96
CA LEU A 2 9.08 -7.41 -3.40
C LEU A 2 7.75 -6.75 -3.79
N TYR A 3 7.81 -5.68 -4.58
CA TYR A 3 6.67 -4.92 -5.07
C TYR A 3 6.99 -4.39 -6.47
N ASP A 4 5.99 -4.39 -7.33
CA ASP A 4 6.01 -3.76 -8.64
C ASP A 4 4.66 -3.07 -8.92
N GLN A 5 4.64 -2.13 -9.87
CA GLN A 5 3.42 -1.42 -10.22
C GLN A 5 2.55 -2.15 -11.27
N GLU A 6 3.01 -3.26 -11.83
CA GLU A 6 2.16 -4.10 -12.69
C GLU A 6 1.09 -4.81 -11.85
N ARG A 7 1.43 -5.21 -10.63
CA ARG A 7 0.54 -5.77 -9.61
C ARG A 7 0.43 -4.86 -8.40
N MET A 8 0.15 -3.57 -8.63
CA MET A 8 0.18 -2.52 -7.60
C MET A 8 -0.73 -2.72 -6.37
N ASN A 9 -1.68 -3.65 -6.43
CA ASN A 9 -2.61 -3.99 -5.35
C ASN A 9 -2.15 -5.18 -4.49
N GLU A 10 -0.91 -5.64 -4.66
CA GLU A 10 -0.31 -6.68 -3.84
C GLU A 10 1.21 -6.48 -3.71
N PHE A 11 1.79 -7.13 -2.70
CA PHE A 11 3.23 -7.24 -2.54
C PHE A 11 3.60 -8.61 -1.98
N GLN A 12 4.85 -9.01 -2.17
CA GLN A 12 5.37 -10.28 -1.69
C GLN A 12 6.23 -10.07 -0.44
N LEU A 13 5.89 -10.78 0.64
CA LEU A 13 6.59 -10.74 1.91
C LEU A 13 7.28 -12.07 2.19
N TYR A 14 8.58 -12.01 2.46
CA TYR A 14 9.35 -13.14 2.97
C TYR A 14 9.83 -12.78 4.38
N LEU A 15 9.60 -13.67 5.36
CA LEU A 15 10.06 -13.48 6.74
C LEU A 15 11.05 -14.59 7.11
N THR A 16 12.26 -14.20 7.50
CA THR A 16 13.30 -15.13 8.00
C THR A 16 12.96 -15.72 9.36
N SER A 17 12.02 -15.10 10.09
CA SER A 17 11.51 -15.58 11.37
C SER A 17 10.53 -16.75 11.24
N ASP A 18 10.04 -17.06 10.03
CA ASP A 18 9.19 -18.22 9.81
C ASP A 18 9.98 -19.53 10.01
N ARG A 19 9.28 -20.63 10.32
CA ARG A 19 9.91 -21.96 10.42
C ARG A 19 10.62 -22.29 9.10
N PRO A 20 11.78 -22.96 9.09
CA PRO A 20 12.50 -23.27 7.85
C PRO A 20 11.65 -23.97 6.78
N THR A 21 10.68 -24.78 7.18
CA THR A 21 9.75 -25.50 6.28
C THR A 21 8.60 -24.62 5.74
N GLU A 22 8.42 -23.42 6.26
CA GLU A 22 7.36 -22.48 5.89
C GLU A 22 7.92 -21.17 5.30
N GLN A 23 9.24 -21.04 5.27
CA GLN A 23 9.90 -19.91 4.63
C GLN A 23 9.55 -19.89 3.14
N GLY A 24 9.02 -18.76 2.70
CA GLY A 24 8.58 -18.55 1.34
C GLY A 24 8.02 -17.14 1.19
N TYR A 25 7.89 -16.69 -0.06
CA TYR A 25 7.17 -15.46 -0.33
C TYR A 25 5.67 -15.71 -0.17
N ARG A 26 5.02 -14.81 0.58
CA ARG A 26 3.57 -14.75 0.73
C ARG A 26 3.04 -13.52 0.00
N THR A 27 2.06 -13.72 -0.86
CA THR A 27 1.31 -12.62 -1.48
C THR A 27 0.44 -11.97 -0.42
N ILE A 28 0.59 -10.66 -0.24
CA ILE A 28 -0.26 -9.84 0.62
C ILE A 28 -1.05 -8.90 -0.28
N LEU A 29 -2.37 -9.03 -0.25
CA LEU A 29 -3.28 -8.12 -0.95
C LEU A 29 -3.43 -6.83 -0.14
N VAL A 30 -3.47 -5.69 -0.83
CA VAL A 30 -3.80 -4.42 -0.21
C VAL A 30 -5.25 -4.47 0.31
N ALA A 31 -5.49 -3.81 1.44
CA ALA A 31 -6.68 -4.00 2.27
C ALA A 31 -6.85 -2.81 3.23
N PRO A 32 -8.01 -2.63 3.90
CA PRO A 32 -8.31 -1.45 4.72
C PRO A 32 -7.34 -1.12 5.88
N HIS A 33 -6.53 -2.07 6.34
CA HIS A 33 -5.49 -1.79 7.33
C HIS A 33 -4.24 -1.14 6.73
N HIS A 34 -4.04 -1.25 5.41
CA HIS A 34 -3.01 -0.55 4.65
C HIS A 34 -3.46 0.88 4.31
N LYS A 35 -3.35 1.80 5.27
CA LYS A 35 -3.80 3.20 5.10
C LYS A 35 -3.03 3.90 3.98
N PRO A 36 -3.68 4.63 3.05
CA PRO A 36 -5.06 5.14 3.15
C PRO A 36 -6.10 4.37 2.32
N TYR A 37 -5.91 3.07 2.03
CA TYR A 37 -6.84 2.27 1.21
C TYR A 37 -8.30 2.35 1.66
N ASP A 38 -8.53 2.38 2.97
CA ASP A 38 -9.86 2.43 3.59
C ASP A 38 -10.67 3.68 3.24
N ALA A 39 -10.03 4.75 2.78
CA ALA A 39 -10.71 5.94 2.30
C ALA A 39 -11.38 5.72 0.92
N PHE A 40 -11.03 4.65 0.21
CA PHE A 40 -11.51 4.32 -1.13
C PHE A 40 -12.45 3.11 -1.10
N LEU A 41 -12.05 2.04 -0.41
CA LEU A 41 -12.76 0.76 -0.45
C LEU A 41 -12.85 0.11 0.95
N PRO A 42 -14.04 -0.35 1.37
CA PRO A 42 -14.21 -0.99 2.68
C PRO A 42 -13.80 -2.48 2.68
N ALA A 43 -13.76 -3.13 1.50
CA ALA A 43 -13.49 -4.56 1.37
C ALA A 43 -12.05 -4.82 0.88
N PRO A 44 -11.36 -5.85 1.41
CA PRO A 44 -10.03 -6.25 0.93
C PRO A 44 -10.09 -6.93 -0.45
N GLY A 45 -8.98 -6.91 -1.19
CA GLY A 45 -8.85 -7.63 -2.46
C GLY A 45 -9.52 -6.94 -3.67
N HIS A 46 -10.13 -5.78 -3.47
CA HIS A 46 -10.56 -4.89 -4.56
C HIS A 46 -9.42 -3.93 -4.90
N GLY A 47 -9.12 -3.75 -6.18
CA GLY A 47 -7.98 -2.94 -6.59
C GLY A 47 -8.26 -1.44 -6.50
N LEU A 48 -7.30 -0.68 -5.99
CA LEU A 48 -7.14 0.72 -6.36
C LEU A 48 -6.72 0.79 -7.84
N GLY A 49 -7.11 1.86 -8.52
CA GLY A 49 -6.68 2.20 -9.86
C GLY A 49 -5.50 3.18 -9.86
N PHE A 50 -4.89 3.37 -11.03
CA PHE A 50 -3.78 4.32 -11.20
C PHE A 50 -4.16 5.75 -10.76
N ASN A 51 -5.39 6.18 -11.07
CA ASN A 51 -5.87 7.51 -10.71
C ASN A 51 -6.05 7.69 -9.20
N ASP A 52 -6.31 6.61 -8.44
CA ASP A 52 -6.42 6.70 -6.99
C ASP A 52 -5.07 7.08 -6.36
N LEU A 53 -3.96 6.65 -6.96
CA LEU A 53 -2.62 7.10 -6.55
C LEU A 53 -2.49 8.62 -6.66
N LYS A 54 -3.07 9.23 -7.71
CA LYS A 54 -3.05 10.68 -7.90
C LYS A 54 -3.96 11.43 -6.92
N ILE A 55 -5.07 10.83 -6.52
CA ILE A 55 -5.90 11.38 -5.44
C ILE A 55 -5.10 11.37 -4.12
N ILE A 56 -4.40 10.27 -3.82
CA ILE A 56 -3.56 10.16 -2.62
C ILE A 56 -2.42 11.19 -2.66
N GLU A 57 -1.69 11.30 -3.76
CA GLU A 57 -0.62 12.30 -3.93
C GLU A 57 -1.12 13.73 -3.73
N CYS A 58 -2.26 14.09 -4.34
CA CYS A 58 -2.88 15.41 -4.15
C CYS A 58 -3.25 15.67 -2.70
N ARG A 59 -3.78 14.67 -1.98
CA ARG A 59 -4.09 14.79 -0.54
C ARG A 59 -2.82 15.06 0.27
N GLU A 60 -1.73 14.34 0.02
CA GLU A 60 -0.47 14.54 0.74
C GLU A 60 0.13 15.92 0.45
N LEU A 61 0.07 16.38 -0.81
CA LEU A 61 0.50 17.73 -1.20
C LEU A 61 -0.30 18.81 -0.46
N LEU A 62 -1.64 18.74 -0.49
CA LEU A 62 -2.51 19.68 0.20
C LEU A 62 -2.28 19.66 1.72
N THR A 63 -2.07 18.48 2.29
CA THR A 63 -1.75 18.30 3.72
C THR A 63 -0.45 19.02 4.08
N ARG A 64 0.58 18.90 3.23
CA ARG A 64 1.86 19.55 3.43
C ARG A 64 1.79 21.07 3.30
N LEU A 65 1.04 21.58 2.31
CA LEU A 65 0.78 23.00 2.12
C LEU A 65 0.03 23.61 3.31
N ALA A 66 -0.83 22.84 3.97
CA ALA A 66 -1.51 23.23 5.21
C ALA A 66 -0.60 23.18 6.46
N GLY A 67 0.70 22.97 6.31
CA GLY A 67 1.66 22.90 7.41
C GLY A 67 1.58 21.63 8.26
N LYS A 68 0.86 20.60 7.80
CA LYS A 68 0.71 19.33 8.52
C LYS A 68 1.73 18.29 8.03
N PRO A 69 2.07 17.28 8.87
CA PRO A 69 2.86 16.13 8.42
C PRO A 69 2.16 15.41 7.28
N ALA A 70 2.89 15.14 6.20
CA ALA A 70 2.44 14.42 5.02
C ALA A 70 3.44 13.31 4.67
N ARG A 71 2.96 12.25 4.02
CA ARG A 71 3.77 11.15 3.48
C ARG A 71 4.22 11.54 2.07
N ILE A 72 5.38 12.16 2.00
CA ILE A 72 6.03 12.59 0.76
C ILE A 72 7.35 11.80 0.62
N ILE A 73 7.71 11.49 -0.63
CA ILE A 73 9.01 10.87 -0.94
C ILE A 73 10.02 12.02 -0.93
N ASP A 74 11.06 11.88 -0.11
CA ASP A 74 12.20 12.81 -0.04
C ASP A 74 13.23 12.52 -1.13
#